data_AF-A0A523U9K9-F1
#
_entry.id   AF-A0A523U9K9-F1
#
_cell.length_a   1.000
_cell.length_b   1.000
_cell.length_c   1.000
_cell.angle_alpha   90.00
_cell.angle_beta   90.00
_cell.angle_gamma   90.00
#
_symmetry.space_group_name_H-M   'P 1'
#
loop_
_entity.id
_entity.type
_entity.pdbx_description
1 polymer ?
#
loop_
_entity_poly.entity_id
_entity_poly.type
_entity_poly.pdbx_seq_one_letter_code
_entity_poly.pdbx_strand_id
1 'polypeptide(L)'
;MAKAKKKKKASKASAKKQAKAAKAKTGKPKGAAAPAQKKKKASPAELTTLKKPAEEAKAKLENAKTEADTLRKKASDLEAAAKNAYREAVAPYREACRKADVECEFAGGKANSVTERVGFLVEKANGGIRVMIKSRPKTEEVIPLKVLKESIGKAAYAYTDKHLGPREKIGNKGGSLSNRLRDILV
;
A
#
# COMPACT_ATOMS: atom_id res chain seq x y z
N MET A 1 0.07 45.03 -30.13
CA MET A 1 0.96 46.06 -29.54
C MET A 1 1.41 45.57 -28.16
N ALA A 2 2.51 44.84 -28.03
CA ALA A 2 3.86 45.34 -27.72
C ALA A 2 3.94 46.26 -26.48
N LYS A 3 4.50 45.76 -25.37
CA LYS A 3 5.76 46.28 -24.77
C LYS A 3 6.22 45.45 -23.56
N ALA A 4 7.42 44.88 -23.74
CA ALA A 4 8.31 44.44 -22.68
C ALA A 4 9.06 45.64 -22.05
N LYS A 5 9.53 45.50 -20.79
CA LYS A 5 10.71 46.18 -20.20
C LYS A 5 11.02 45.51 -18.84
N LYS A 6 11.97 44.56 -18.76
CA LYS A 6 13.41 44.68 -18.42
C LYS A 6 13.77 45.38 -17.08
N LYS A 7 14.25 44.53 -16.16
CA LYS A 7 15.44 44.61 -15.27
C LYS A 7 15.81 45.93 -14.57
N LYS A 8 16.03 45.83 -13.25
CA LYS A 8 17.22 46.43 -12.61
C LYS A 8 17.75 45.56 -11.46
N LYS A 9 19.00 45.13 -11.63
CA LYS A 9 19.92 44.55 -10.64
C LYS A 9 20.64 45.71 -9.93
N ALA A 10 20.94 45.55 -8.64
CA ALA A 10 22.10 46.09 -7.93
C ALA A 10 22.28 45.19 -6.70
N SER A 11 23.30 44.35 -6.44
CA SER A 11 24.78 44.41 -6.54
C SER A 11 25.45 45.43 -5.61
N LYS A 12 25.90 44.93 -4.44
CA LYS A 12 27.14 45.28 -3.72
C LYS A 12 27.65 43.94 -3.14
N ALA A 13 28.74 43.34 -3.63
CA ALA A 13 30.15 43.69 -3.40
C ALA A 13 30.55 43.52 -1.93
N SER A 14 31.66 42.90 -1.50
CA SER A 14 32.80 42.21 -2.12
C SER A 14 33.72 41.77 -0.96
N ALA A 15 34.32 40.58 -1.02
CA ALA A 15 35.69 40.27 -0.56
C ALA A 15 35.94 38.78 -0.85
N LYS A 16 36.64 38.39 -1.94
CA LYS A 16 38.12 38.34 -2.09
C LYS A 16 38.69 37.40 -1.00
N LYS A 17 39.31 36.25 -1.29
CA LYS A 17 40.45 36.04 -2.20
C LYS A 17 40.80 34.54 -2.26
N GLN A 18 41.06 34.03 -3.49
CA GLN A 18 42.18 33.15 -3.94
C GLN A 18 42.70 32.04 -3.01
N ALA A 19 43.16 30.87 -3.47
CA ALA A 19 43.31 30.27 -4.78
C ALA A 19 43.91 28.85 -4.62
N LYS A 20 43.84 28.12 -5.74
CA LYS A 20 44.82 27.15 -6.27
C LYS A 20 44.88 25.73 -5.68
N ALA A 21 44.57 24.83 -6.60
CA ALA A 21 44.86 23.41 -6.67
C ALA A 21 46.33 23.07 -6.45
N ALA A 22 46.58 21.89 -5.86
CA ALA A 22 47.65 20.99 -6.29
C ALA A 22 47.46 19.56 -5.77
N LYS A 23 47.41 18.64 -6.73
CA LYS A 23 47.98 17.27 -6.71
C LYS A 23 47.42 16.25 -5.72
N ALA A 24 46.63 15.35 -6.31
CA ALA A 24 46.66 13.93 -5.96
C ALA A 24 48.11 13.41 -5.95
N LYS A 25 48.55 12.91 -4.79
CA LYS A 25 49.63 11.94 -4.68
C LYS A 25 49.18 10.85 -3.71
N THR A 26 49.06 9.67 -4.28
CA THR A 26 49.15 8.35 -3.65
C THR A 26 50.10 8.34 -2.44
N GLY A 27 49.55 8.02 -1.28
CA GLY A 27 50.28 7.80 -0.04
C GLY A 27 49.35 7.13 0.96
N LYS A 28 49.34 5.79 0.94
CA LYS A 28 48.65 4.90 1.89
C LYS A 28 49.02 5.30 3.33
N PRO A 29 48.07 5.72 4.20
CA PRO A 29 48.35 5.80 5.62
C PRO A 29 48.34 4.39 6.18
N LYS A 30 49.56 3.96 6.49
CA LYS A 30 49.92 2.81 7.33
C LYS A 30 49.07 2.84 8.61
N GLY A 31 48.55 1.68 8.99
CA GLY A 31 47.54 1.52 10.01
C GLY A 31 47.83 2.24 11.33
N ALA A 32 46.87 3.08 11.74
CA ALA A 32 46.64 3.35 13.14
C ALA A 32 45.63 2.30 13.62
N ALA A 33 46.14 1.27 14.29
CA ALA A 33 45.32 0.32 15.01
C ALA A 33 44.47 1.11 16.02
N ALA A 34 43.15 1.12 15.83
CA ALA A 34 42.23 1.48 16.90
C ALA A 34 42.59 0.59 18.11
N PRO A 35 42.80 1.14 19.31
CA PRO A 35 42.99 0.30 20.47
C PRO A 35 41.74 -0.56 20.59
N ALA A 36 41.93 -1.87 20.42
CA ALA A 36 40.91 -2.87 20.69
C ALA A 36 40.46 -2.63 22.13
N GLN A 37 39.29 -1.98 22.28
CA GLN A 37 38.57 -1.97 23.53
C GLN A 37 38.30 -3.43 23.84
N LYS A 38 39.12 -4.02 24.71
CA LYS A 38 38.81 -5.28 25.38
C LYS A 38 37.43 -5.07 25.99
N LYS A 39 36.40 -5.64 25.35
CA LYS A 39 35.07 -5.76 25.92
C LYS A 39 35.25 -6.53 27.23
N LYS A 40 35.38 -5.81 28.34
CA LYS A 40 35.28 -6.42 29.67
C LYS A 40 33.91 -7.07 29.70
N LYS A 41 33.89 -8.41 29.82
CA LYS A 41 32.65 -9.16 30.00
C LYS A 41 31.98 -8.60 31.27
N ALA A 42 30.74 -8.11 31.12
CA ALA A 42 29.95 -7.66 32.26
C ALA A 42 29.88 -8.79 33.29
N SER A 43 30.10 -8.46 34.56
CA SER A 43 30.03 -9.46 35.62
C SER A 43 28.59 -9.97 35.77
N PRO A 44 28.40 -11.23 36.23
CA PRO A 44 27.07 -11.78 36.48
C PRO A 44 26.21 -10.91 37.42
N ALA A 45 26.86 -10.21 38.37
CA ALA A 45 26.23 -9.31 39.32
C ALA A 45 25.69 -8.01 38.68
N GLU A 46 26.42 -7.45 37.71
CA GLU A 46 25.96 -6.30 36.91
C GLU A 46 24.78 -6.68 36.00
N LEU A 47 24.77 -7.90 35.46
CA LEU A 47 23.66 -8.39 34.65
C LEU A 47 22.38 -8.60 35.48
N THR A 48 22.50 -9.06 36.73
CA THR A 48 21.34 -9.23 37.61
C THR A 48 20.75 -7.91 38.09
N THR A 49 21.58 -6.89 38.31
CA THR A 49 21.10 -5.55 38.70
C THR A 49 20.44 -4.82 37.54
N LEU A 50 20.90 -5.04 36.30
CA LEU A 50 20.30 -4.46 35.09
C LEU A 50 19.03 -5.19 34.60
N LYS A 51 18.79 -6.44 35.01
CA LYS A 51 17.60 -7.21 34.62
C LYS A 51 16.29 -6.61 35.13
N LYS A 52 16.22 -6.18 36.39
CA LYS A 52 15.01 -5.58 36.97
C LYS A 52 14.54 -4.32 36.23
N PRO A 53 15.39 -3.29 36.01
CA PRO A 53 14.98 -2.10 35.27
C PRO A 53 14.68 -2.39 33.79
N ALA A 54 15.34 -3.40 33.18
CA ALA A 54 15.04 -3.81 31.80
C ALA A 54 13.66 -4.47 31.68
N GLU A 55 13.26 -5.32 32.63
CA GLU A 55 11.93 -5.93 32.70
C GLU A 55 10.85 -4.87 32.95
N GLU A 56 11.08 -3.92 33.86
CA GLU A 56 10.17 -2.77 34.06
C GLU A 56 10.03 -1.89 32.82
N ALA A 57 11.13 -1.60 32.12
CA ALA A 57 11.10 -0.83 30.88
C ALA A 57 10.33 -1.58 29.78
N LYS A 58 10.48 -2.91 29.70
CA LYS A 58 9.73 -3.76 28.77
C LYS A 58 8.23 -3.75 29.10
N ALA A 59 7.85 -3.85 30.37
CA ALA A 59 6.46 -3.76 30.80
C ALA A 59 5.83 -2.40 30.45
N LYS A 60 6.55 -1.30 30.71
CA LYS A 60 6.12 0.06 30.32
C LYS A 60 5.94 0.21 28.81
N LEU A 61 6.85 -0.37 28.03
CA LEU A 61 6.79 -0.35 26.57
C LEU A 61 5.58 -1.13 26.04
N GLU A 62 5.29 -2.32 26.56
CA GLU A 62 4.13 -3.12 26.15
C GLU A 62 2.80 -2.46 26.53
N ASN A 63 2.73 -1.82 27.71
CA ASN A 63 1.56 -1.03 28.11
C ASN A 63 1.35 0.15 27.16
N ALA A 64 2.40 0.92 26.86
CA ALA A 64 2.32 2.06 25.94
C ALA A 64 1.91 1.66 24.52
N LYS A 65 2.37 0.50 24.02
CA LYS A 65 1.92 -0.05 22.72
C LYS A 65 0.42 -0.35 22.74
N THR A 66 -0.05 -1.02 23.78
CA THR A 66 -1.47 -1.40 23.92
C THR A 66 -2.37 -0.17 23.97
N GLU A 67 -1.95 0.87 24.70
CA GLU A 67 -2.64 2.16 24.75
C GLU A 67 -2.65 2.86 23.39
N ALA A 68 -1.51 2.88 22.69
CA ALA A 68 -1.41 3.46 21.35
C ALA A 68 -2.32 2.75 20.34
N ASP A 69 -2.39 1.42 20.36
CA ASP A 69 -3.26 0.65 19.49
C ASP A 69 -4.74 0.87 19.82
N THR A 70 -5.07 1.03 21.10
CA THR A 70 -6.42 1.38 21.54
C THR A 70 -6.83 2.77 21.03
N LEU A 71 -5.94 3.77 21.13
CA LEU A 71 -6.17 5.12 20.62
C LEU A 71 -6.31 5.12 19.09
N ARG A 72 -5.48 4.35 18.38
CA ARG A 72 -5.59 4.20 16.92
C ARG A 72 -6.92 3.62 16.49
N LYS A 73 -7.43 2.59 17.18
CA LYS A 73 -8.75 2.02 16.91
C LYS A 73 -9.84 3.06 17.11
N LYS A 74 -9.85 3.76 18.24
CA LYS A 74 -10.80 4.85 18.51
C LYS A 74 -10.76 5.96 17.46
N ALA A 75 -9.57 6.37 17.03
CA ALA A 75 -9.41 7.37 15.97
C ALA A 75 -9.98 6.86 14.62
N SER A 76 -9.69 5.60 14.27
CA SER A 76 -10.25 4.97 13.07
C SER A 76 -11.78 4.88 13.12
N ASP A 77 -12.36 4.58 14.29
CA ASP A 77 -13.81 4.50 14.47
C ASP A 77 -14.47 5.87 14.31
N LEU A 78 -13.88 6.92 14.89
CA LEU A 78 -14.35 8.31 14.73
C LEU A 78 -14.25 8.77 13.27
N GLU A 79 -13.15 8.46 12.58
CA GLU A 79 -13.02 8.75 11.16
C GLU A 79 -14.06 8.01 10.31
N ALA A 80 -14.32 6.74 10.61
CA ALA A 80 -15.32 5.96 9.90
C ALA A 80 -16.73 6.54 10.11
N ALA A 81 -17.07 6.90 11.34
CA ALA A 81 -18.33 7.56 11.67
C ALA A 81 -18.48 8.90 10.93
N ALA A 82 -17.46 9.75 10.95
CA ALA A 82 -17.47 11.04 10.24
C ALA A 82 -17.60 10.86 8.71
N LYS A 83 -16.88 9.89 8.13
CA LYS A 83 -16.98 9.56 6.70
C LYS A 83 -18.38 9.06 6.33
N ASN A 84 -19.01 8.27 7.19
CA ASN A 84 -20.37 7.78 6.97
C ASN A 84 -21.40 8.91 7.08
N ALA A 85 -21.34 9.73 8.13
CA ALA A 85 -22.21 10.88 8.29
C ALA A 85 -22.11 11.86 7.10
N TYR A 86 -20.89 12.13 6.62
CA TYR A 86 -20.67 12.94 5.42
C TYR A 86 -21.29 12.30 4.17
N ARG A 87 -21.15 10.98 3.98
CA ARG A 87 -21.77 10.26 2.86
C ARG A 87 -23.29 10.35 2.90
N GLU A 88 -23.89 10.17 4.07
CA GLU A 88 -25.34 10.27 4.26
C GLU A 88 -25.85 11.69 3.98
N ALA A 89 -25.15 12.71 4.46
CA ALA A 89 -25.50 14.11 4.22
C ALA A 89 -25.42 14.50 2.73
N VAL A 90 -24.43 13.97 2.01
CA VAL A 90 -24.18 14.30 0.60
C VAL A 90 -24.99 13.40 -0.37
N ALA A 91 -25.47 12.25 0.07
CA ALA A 91 -26.26 11.32 -0.74
C ALA A 91 -27.47 11.98 -1.45
N PRO A 92 -28.38 12.72 -0.77
CA PRO A 92 -29.53 13.34 -1.43
C PRO A 92 -29.11 14.40 -2.45
N TYR A 93 -28.05 15.16 -2.17
CA TYR A 93 -27.52 16.17 -3.10
C TYR A 93 -26.97 15.52 -4.38
N ARG A 94 -26.26 14.39 -4.26
CA ARG A 94 -25.79 13.63 -5.42
C ARG A 94 -26.91 13.04 -6.26
N GLU A 95 -27.97 12.55 -5.62
CA GLU A 95 -29.17 12.09 -6.35
C GLU A 95 -29.78 13.24 -7.15
N ALA A 96 -29.84 14.45 -6.57
CA ALA A 96 -30.33 15.64 -7.28
C ALA A 96 -29.42 16.01 -8.46
N CYS A 97 -28.10 16.05 -8.27
CA CYS A 97 -27.15 16.31 -9.36
C CYS A 97 -27.27 15.27 -10.49
N ARG A 98 -27.43 13.98 -10.15
CA ARG A 98 -27.63 12.91 -11.14
C ARG A 98 -28.93 13.07 -11.93
N LYS A 99 -30.02 13.46 -11.27
CA LYS A 99 -31.31 13.72 -11.95
C LYS A 99 -31.24 14.94 -12.87
N ALA A 100 -30.41 15.92 -12.52
CA ALA A 100 -30.20 17.13 -13.31
C ALA A 100 -29.11 16.99 -14.39
N ASP A 101 -28.47 15.81 -14.53
CA ASP A 101 -27.35 15.56 -15.45
C ASP A 101 -26.19 16.56 -15.31
N VAL A 102 -25.95 17.05 -14.09
CA VAL A 102 -24.87 18.00 -13.78
C VAL A 102 -23.75 17.32 -12.99
N GLU A 103 -22.51 17.75 -13.23
CA GLU A 103 -21.35 17.29 -12.50
C GLU A 103 -21.47 17.70 -11.02
N CYS A 104 -21.39 16.71 -10.12
CA CYS A 104 -21.51 16.96 -8.68
C CYS A 104 -20.15 17.27 -8.08
N GLU A 105 -19.98 18.47 -7.52
CA GLU A 105 -18.73 18.92 -6.86
C GLU A 105 -18.33 18.03 -5.68
N PHE A 106 -19.30 17.39 -5.02
CA PHE A 106 -19.06 16.47 -3.92
C PHE A 106 -18.94 15.02 -4.42
N ALA A 107 -18.01 14.76 -5.34
CA ALA A 107 -17.66 13.40 -5.75
C ALA A 107 -16.99 12.66 -4.58
N GLY A 108 -17.58 11.56 -4.08
CA GLY A 108 -17.03 10.91 -2.89
C GLY A 108 -17.40 9.45 -2.74
N GLY A 109 -16.40 8.60 -2.86
CA GLY A 109 -16.48 7.17 -2.60
C GLY A 109 -17.01 6.40 -3.80
N LYS A 110 -16.27 5.36 -4.19
CA LYS A 110 -16.65 4.40 -5.25
C LYS A 110 -18.12 4.06 -5.10
N ALA A 111 -18.91 4.36 -6.13
CA ALA A 111 -20.27 3.85 -6.23
C ALA A 111 -20.27 2.37 -5.88
N ASN A 112 -21.25 1.92 -5.09
CA ASN A 112 -21.52 0.49 -4.96
C ASN A 112 -21.55 -0.06 -6.38
N SER A 113 -20.76 -1.10 -6.65
CA SER A 113 -20.66 -1.69 -8.00
C SER A 113 -22.07 -1.92 -8.49
N VAL A 114 -22.47 -1.26 -9.58
CA VAL A 114 -23.81 -1.38 -10.20
C VAL A 114 -24.07 -2.83 -10.66
N THR A 115 -23.03 -3.65 -10.63
CA THR A 115 -22.98 -5.05 -11.04
C THR A 115 -23.19 -5.99 -9.85
N GLU A 116 -23.96 -7.06 -10.06
CA GLU A 116 -24.21 -8.15 -9.11
C GLU A 116 -22.92 -8.61 -8.38
N ARG A 117 -22.98 -8.82 -7.06
CA ARG A 117 -21.84 -9.29 -6.27
C ARG A 117 -21.59 -10.78 -6.55
N VAL A 118 -20.44 -11.09 -7.16
CA VAL A 118 -20.08 -12.47 -7.52
C VAL A 118 -18.98 -12.98 -6.60
N GLY A 119 -19.18 -14.15 -6.01
CA GLY A 119 -18.15 -14.88 -5.29
C GLY A 119 -17.65 -16.06 -6.11
N PHE A 120 -16.33 -16.25 -6.22
CA PHE A 120 -15.74 -17.42 -6.86
C PHE A 120 -15.34 -18.46 -5.82
N LEU A 121 -15.67 -19.73 -6.05
CA LEU A 121 -15.05 -20.85 -5.34
C LEU A 121 -13.98 -21.43 -6.28
N VAL A 122 -12.80 -21.63 -5.74
CA VAL A 122 -11.62 -22.03 -6.52
C VAL A 122 -10.94 -23.15 -5.74
N GLU A 123 -10.74 -24.30 -6.37
CA GLU A 123 -10.20 -25.52 -5.75
C GLU A 123 -9.11 -26.14 -6.62
N LYS A 124 -8.10 -26.74 -5.99
CA LYS A 124 -7.08 -27.51 -6.72
C LYS A 124 -7.72 -28.77 -7.29
N ALA A 125 -7.52 -29.02 -8.58
CA ALA A 125 -7.98 -30.22 -9.26
C ALA A 125 -6.79 -30.94 -9.90
N ASN A 126 -6.96 -32.23 -10.20
CA ASN A 126 -5.93 -33.01 -10.87
C ASN A 126 -5.67 -32.45 -12.27
N GLY A 127 -4.52 -31.77 -12.45
CA GLY A 127 -4.12 -31.16 -13.72
C GLY A 127 -4.59 -29.72 -13.96
N GLY A 128 -5.26 -29.09 -12.99
CA GLY A 128 -5.87 -27.76 -13.17
C GLY A 128 -6.35 -27.11 -11.88
N ILE A 129 -7.10 -26.04 -12.06
CA ILE A 129 -7.85 -25.40 -10.98
C ILE A 129 -9.31 -25.39 -11.37
N ARG A 130 -10.16 -25.96 -10.51
CA ARG A 130 -11.61 -25.91 -10.63
C ARG A 130 -12.09 -24.56 -10.15
N VAL A 131 -12.84 -23.86 -11.01
CA VAL A 131 -13.43 -22.55 -10.72
C VAL A 131 -14.94 -22.69 -10.86
N MET A 132 -15.67 -22.13 -9.91
CA MET A 132 -17.12 -21.99 -10.01
C MET A 132 -17.59 -20.67 -9.39
N ILE A 133 -18.72 -20.16 -9.85
CA ILE A 133 -19.39 -19.04 -9.18
C ILE A 133 -20.28 -19.60 -8.05
N LYS A 134 -20.13 -19.04 -6.85
CA LYS A 134 -20.98 -19.35 -5.69
C LYS A 134 -22.45 -19.15 -6.07
N SER A 135 -23.29 -20.11 -5.68
CA SER A 135 -24.71 -20.18 -6.04
C SER A 135 -25.02 -20.48 -7.52
N ARG A 136 -24.02 -20.75 -8.36
CA ARG A 136 -24.20 -21.13 -9.79
C ARG A 136 -23.35 -22.35 -10.16
N PRO A 137 -23.74 -23.57 -9.76
CA PRO A 137 -22.97 -24.79 -10.03
C PRO A 137 -22.78 -25.07 -11.54
N LYS A 138 -23.68 -24.58 -12.40
CA LYS A 138 -23.57 -24.68 -13.87
C LYS A 138 -22.36 -23.93 -14.47
N THR A 139 -21.69 -23.10 -13.68
CA THR A 139 -20.51 -22.34 -14.12
C THR A 139 -19.20 -23.04 -13.78
N GLU A 140 -19.27 -24.25 -13.24
CA GLU A 140 -18.09 -25.01 -12.87
C GLU A 140 -17.25 -25.39 -14.10
N GLU A 141 -15.98 -25.01 -14.09
CA GLU A 141 -15.02 -25.32 -15.14
C GLU A 141 -13.64 -25.58 -14.53
N VAL A 142 -12.89 -26.55 -15.08
CA VAL A 142 -11.51 -26.80 -14.70
C VAL A 142 -10.60 -26.07 -15.67
N ILE A 143 -9.90 -25.05 -15.19
CA ILE A 143 -8.88 -24.32 -15.95
C ILE A 143 -7.57 -25.13 -15.91
N PRO A 144 -7.04 -25.60 -17.05
CA PRO A 144 -5.82 -26.39 -17.06
C PRO A 144 -4.61 -25.60 -16.57
N LEU A 145 -3.67 -26.28 -15.89
CA LEU A 145 -2.42 -25.64 -15.43
C LEU A 145 -1.58 -25.06 -16.57
N LYS A 146 -1.66 -25.64 -17.77
CA LYS A 146 -0.96 -25.11 -18.96
C LYS A 146 -1.40 -23.67 -19.27
N VAL A 147 -2.71 -23.45 -19.31
CA VAL A 147 -3.34 -22.14 -19.58
C VAL A 147 -3.03 -21.14 -18.46
N LEU A 148 -3.03 -21.60 -17.22
CA LEU A 148 -2.70 -20.76 -16.06
C LEU A 148 -1.21 -20.34 -16.05
N LYS A 149 -0.30 -21.22 -16.48
CA LYS A 149 1.13 -20.91 -16.61
C LYS A 149 1.40 -19.88 -17.71
N GLU A 150 0.65 -19.92 -18.81
CA GLU A 150 0.76 -18.93 -19.88
C GLU A 150 0.26 -17.55 -19.42
N SER A 151 -0.96 -17.48 -18.88
CA SER A 151 -1.48 -16.25 -18.31
C SER A 151 -2.71 -16.47 -17.43
N ILE A 152 -2.50 -16.43 -16.11
CA ILE A 152 -3.59 -16.46 -15.11
C ILE A 152 -4.63 -15.36 -15.39
N GLY A 153 -4.17 -14.16 -15.77
CA GLY A 153 -5.05 -13.03 -16.06
C GLY A 153 -5.98 -13.32 -17.23
N LYS A 154 -5.44 -13.77 -18.37
CA LYS A 154 -6.26 -14.10 -19.55
C LYS A 154 -7.25 -15.22 -19.25
N ALA A 155 -6.82 -16.27 -18.55
CA ALA A 155 -7.67 -17.38 -18.16
C ALA A 155 -8.85 -16.91 -17.28
N ALA A 156 -8.56 -16.06 -16.29
CA ALA A 156 -9.57 -15.50 -15.39
C ALA A 156 -10.58 -14.63 -16.15
N TYR A 157 -10.11 -13.75 -17.05
CA TYR A 157 -11.01 -12.91 -17.85
C TYR A 157 -11.85 -13.73 -18.83
N ALA A 158 -11.27 -14.72 -19.50
CA ALA A 158 -12.01 -15.61 -20.40
C ALA A 158 -13.14 -16.35 -19.68
N TYR A 159 -12.88 -16.88 -18.49
CA TYR A 159 -13.92 -17.49 -17.66
C TYR A 159 -15.01 -16.49 -17.27
N THR A 160 -14.64 -15.29 -16.80
CA THR A 160 -15.64 -14.29 -16.41
C THR A 160 -16.45 -13.77 -17.59
N ASP A 161 -15.83 -13.63 -18.77
CA ASP A 161 -16.51 -13.20 -19.99
C ASP A 161 -17.57 -14.23 -20.41
N LYS A 162 -17.21 -15.51 -20.37
CA LYS A 162 -18.11 -16.64 -20.68
C LYS A 162 -19.31 -16.74 -19.74
N HIS A 163 -19.14 -16.52 -18.44
CA HIS A 163 -20.19 -16.81 -17.44
C HIS A 163 -20.92 -15.58 -16.88
N LEU A 164 -20.32 -14.39 -16.97
CA LEU A 164 -20.88 -13.15 -16.44
C LEU A 164 -21.08 -12.11 -17.55
N GLY A 165 -20.35 -12.22 -18.66
CA GLY A 165 -20.40 -11.29 -19.77
C GLY A 165 -19.22 -10.31 -19.81
N PRO A 166 -19.26 -9.33 -20.72
CA PRO A 166 -18.13 -8.48 -21.05
C PRO A 166 -17.73 -7.56 -19.89
N ARG A 167 -16.43 -7.25 -19.81
CA ARG A 167 -15.78 -6.50 -18.72
C ARG A 167 -16.46 -5.15 -18.45
N GLU A 168 -16.95 -4.49 -19.49
CA GLU A 168 -17.62 -3.20 -19.42
C GLU A 168 -18.90 -3.29 -18.57
N LYS A 169 -19.60 -4.44 -18.64
CA LYS A 169 -20.84 -4.67 -17.90
C LYS A 169 -20.62 -5.24 -16.50
N ILE A 170 -19.54 -5.99 -16.30
CA ILE A 170 -19.32 -6.73 -15.05
C ILE A 170 -18.23 -6.14 -14.15
N GLY A 171 -17.49 -5.14 -14.63
CA GLY A 171 -16.38 -4.52 -13.93
C GLY A 171 -15.17 -5.44 -13.79
N ASN A 172 -14.33 -5.19 -12.77
CA ASN A 172 -13.05 -5.88 -12.61
C ASN A 172 -13.15 -7.25 -11.91
N LYS A 173 -14.16 -8.07 -12.27
CA LYS A 173 -14.36 -9.39 -11.65
C LYS A 173 -13.28 -10.41 -12.07
N GLY A 174 -12.80 -10.34 -13.31
CA GLY A 174 -11.68 -11.16 -13.79
C GLY A 174 -10.40 -10.92 -12.99
N GLY A 175 -10.14 -9.67 -12.56
CA GLY A 175 -9.03 -9.36 -11.66
C GLY A 175 -9.18 -10.02 -10.28
N SER A 176 -10.39 -10.03 -9.73
CA SER A 176 -10.66 -10.72 -8.45
C SER A 176 -10.44 -12.23 -8.55
N LEU A 177 -10.88 -12.85 -9.64
CA LEU A 177 -10.64 -14.27 -9.89
C LEU A 177 -9.15 -14.57 -10.10
N SER A 178 -8.44 -13.73 -10.87
CA SER A 178 -6.99 -13.88 -11.10
C SER A 178 -6.19 -13.87 -9.80
N ASN A 179 -6.55 -13.01 -8.85
CA ASN A 179 -5.87 -12.98 -7.55
C ASN A 179 -6.08 -14.29 -6.77
N ARG A 180 -7.31 -14.81 -6.74
CA ARG A 180 -7.60 -16.11 -6.08
C ARG A 180 -6.89 -17.29 -6.73
N LEU A 181 -6.79 -17.29 -8.07
CA LEU A 181 -6.04 -18.30 -8.79
C LEU A 181 -4.55 -18.26 -8.43
N ARG A 182 -3.98 -17.06 -8.24
CA ARG A 182 -2.60 -16.90 -7.75
C ARG A 182 -2.45 -17.41 -6.33
N ASP A 183 -3.36 -17.06 -5.44
CA ASP A 183 -3.32 -17.47 -4.02
C ASP A 183 -3.32 -19.01 -3.85
N ILE A 184 -3.87 -19.74 -4.81
CA ILE A 184 -3.91 -21.21 -4.79
C ILE A 184 -2.65 -21.83 -5.43
N LEU A 185 -2.04 -21.14 -6.39
CA LEU A 185 -0.86 -21.61 -7.11
C LEU A 185 0.46 -21.32 -6.39
N VAL A 186 0.49 -20.29 -5.56
CA VAL A 186 1.61 -19.96 -4.65
C VAL A 186 1.61 -20.94 -3.48
#